data_AF-A0A085LXJ5-F1
#
_entry.id   AF-A0A085LXJ5-F1
#
_cell.length_a   1.000
_cell.length_b   1.000
_cell.length_c   1.000
_cell.angle_alpha   90.00
_cell.angle_beta   90.00
_cell.angle_gamma   90.00
#
_symmetry.space_group_name_H-M   'P 1'
#
loop_
_entity.id
_entity.type
_entity.pdbx_description
1 polymer ?
#
loop_
_entity_poly.entity_id
_entity_poly.type
_entity_poly.pdbx_seq_one_letter_code
_entity_poly.pdbx_strand_id
1 'polypeptide(L)'
;MEGYEANILCNLCFNIGNAGKAKVESKLNLERQAKRMKVDSDKQFLPVRLGATVRVPAPDVDRGQVDARNLLAVVMSVTENGFCRLGTAQGVLNQLYARSGFTPCRKELIRIEDVPNQEIPVRSTAIAQSTGSGQGFVRCTCKNKCQTMRCSCVKKKIKCNSKCHSSIPCSNK
;
A
#
# COMPACT_ATOMS: atom_id res chain seq x y z
N MET A 1 -7.99 8.49 63.38
CA MET A 1 -7.07 7.68 62.56
C MET A 1 -7.78 7.42 61.25
N GLU A 2 -7.54 8.25 60.24
CA GLU A 2 -8.00 7.96 58.88
C GLU A 2 -6.75 7.71 58.04
N GLY A 3 -6.57 6.43 57.68
CA GLY A 3 -5.44 5.94 56.91
C GLY A 3 -5.53 6.43 55.48
N TYR A 4 -4.48 7.10 55.02
CA TYR A 4 -4.31 7.45 53.63
C TYR A 4 -3.88 6.20 52.85
N GLU A 5 -4.81 5.57 52.12
CA GLU A 5 -4.42 4.62 51.07
C GLU A 5 -3.92 5.41 49.86
N ALA A 6 -2.64 5.76 49.88
CA ALA A 6 -1.95 6.19 48.67
C ALA A 6 -1.89 4.99 47.71
N ASN A 7 -2.65 5.06 46.61
CA ASN A 7 -2.62 4.09 45.53
C ASN A 7 -1.25 4.21 44.81
N ILE A 8 -0.21 3.59 45.37
CA ILE A 8 1.15 3.61 44.82
C ILE A 8 1.14 2.70 43.59
N LEU A 9 0.92 3.28 42.42
CA LEU A 9 1.12 2.59 41.15
C LEU A 9 2.62 2.27 41.00
N CYS A 10 2.93 1.01 40.72
CA CYS A 10 4.27 0.61 40.31
C CYS A 10 4.71 1.40 39.06
N ASN A 11 6.00 1.73 38.97
CA ASN A 11 6.60 2.43 37.83
C ASN A 11 6.23 1.82 36.46
N LEU A 12 6.08 0.49 36.39
CA LEU A 12 5.65 -0.19 35.17
C LEU A 12 4.21 0.19 34.78
N CYS A 13 3.28 0.18 35.72
CA CYS A 13 1.87 0.55 35.49
C CYS A 13 1.75 2.04 35.10
N PHE A 14 2.55 2.91 35.74
CA PHE A 14 2.62 4.32 35.39
C PHE A 14 3.13 4.54 33.96
N ASN A 15 4.20 3.84 33.56
CA ASN A 15 4.77 3.92 32.23
C ASN A 15 3.83 3.37 31.14
N ILE A 16 3.12 2.27 31.40
CA ILE A 16 2.11 1.73 30.49
C ILE A 16 0.97 2.74 30.31
N GLY A 17 0.50 3.37 31.40
CA GLY A 17 -0.52 4.41 31.36
C GLY A 17 -0.09 5.62 30.53
N ASN A 18 1.13 6.10 30.71
CA ASN A 18 1.68 7.20 29.93
C ASN A 18 1.87 6.84 28.46
N ALA A 19 2.36 5.63 28.16
CA ALA A 19 2.45 5.13 26.79
C ALA A 19 1.08 5.04 26.11
N GLY A 20 0.03 4.65 26.86
CA GLY A 20 -1.36 4.67 26.39
C GLY A 20 -1.82 6.08 26.03
N LYS A 21 -1.62 7.05 26.93
CA LYS A 21 -1.96 8.47 26.70
C LYS A 21 -1.22 9.04 25.48
N ALA A 22 0.10 8.81 25.40
CA ALA A 22 0.92 9.27 24.28
C ALA A 22 0.48 8.67 22.93
N LYS A 23 0.04 7.40 22.91
CA LYS A 23 -0.53 6.78 21.70
C LYS A 23 -1.81 7.46 21.24
N VAL A 24 -2.72 7.78 22.18
CA VAL A 24 -3.98 8.48 21.86
C VAL A 24 -3.70 9.88 21.33
N GLU A 25 -2.83 10.63 22.00
CA GLU A 25 -2.44 11.97 21.58
C GLU A 25 -1.74 11.98 20.21
N SER A 26 -0.83 11.02 19.98
CA SER A 26 -0.17 10.83 18.68
C SER A 26 -1.19 10.59 17.57
N LYS A 27 -2.18 9.72 17.79
CA LYS A 27 -3.25 9.47 16.83
C LYS A 27 -4.05 10.74 16.51
N LEU A 28 -4.43 11.53 17.52
CA LEU A 28 -5.15 12.80 17.33
C LEU A 28 -4.32 13.82 16.53
N ASN A 29 -3.02 13.90 16.79
CA ASN A 29 -2.12 14.79 16.06
C ASN A 29 -1.98 14.37 14.60
N LEU A 30 -1.88 13.06 14.31
CA LEU A 30 -1.88 12.53 12.94
C LEU A 30 -3.19 12.84 12.22
N GLU A 31 -4.34 12.68 12.87
CA GLU A 31 -5.65 13.03 12.29
C GLU A 31 -5.75 14.53 11.98
N ARG A 32 -5.27 15.39 12.87
CA ARG A 32 -5.22 16.85 12.65
C ARG A 32 -4.32 17.20 11.48
N GLN A 33 -3.15 16.55 11.37
CA GLN A 33 -2.24 16.75 10.26
C GLN A 33 -2.86 16.30 8.92
N ALA A 34 -3.49 15.11 8.90
CA ALA A 34 -4.15 14.59 7.71
C ALA A 34 -5.26 15.53 7.19
N LYS A 35 -6.05 16.12 8.10
CA LYS A 35 -7.06 17.13 7.75
C LYS A 35 -6.44 18.36 7.10
N ARG A 36 -5.32 18.88 7.65
CA ARG A 36 -4.60 20.03 7.06
C ARG A 36 -4.05 19.69 5.67
N MET A 37 -3.38 18.55 5.53
CA MET A 37 -2.83 18.09 4.25
C MET A 37 -3.90 17.97 3.17
N LYS A 38 -5.11 17.51 3.53
CA LYS A 38 -6.23 17.45 2.60
C LYS A 38 -6.68 18.84 2.14
N VAL A 39 -6.91 19.75 3.08
CA VAL A 39 -7.34 21.12 2.75
C VAL A 39 -6.32 21.81 1.84
N ASP A 40 -5.02 21.62 2.10
CA ASP A 40 -3.97 22.19 1.27
C ASP A 40 -3.93 21.54 -0.13
N SER A 41 -4.15 20.23 -0.21
CA SER A 41 -4.30 19.49 -1.48
C SER A 41 -5.47 20.03 -2.31
N ASP A 42 -6.64 20.17 -1.70
CA ASP A 42 -7.86 20.65 -2.37
C ASP A 42 -7.69 22.09 -2.88
N LYS A 43 -6.89 22.92 -2.20
CA LYS A 43 -6.53 24.28 -2.67
C LYS A 43 -5.55 24.27 -3.83
N GLN A 44 -4.60 23.34 -3.82
CA GLN A 44 -3.51 23.31 -4.81
C GLN A 44 -3.92 22.64 -6.12
N PHE A 45 -4.82 21.66 -6.08
CA PHE A 45 -5.16 20.84 -7.23
C PHE A 45 -6.62 21.04 -7.67
N LEU A 46 -6.81 21.31 -8.97
CA LEU A 46 -8.14 21.42 -9.57
C LEU A 46 -8.94 20.11 -9.42
N PRO A 47 -10.27 20.20 -9.22
CA PRO A 47 -11.15 19.02 -9.19
C PRO A 47 -10.98 18.15 -10.44
N VAL A 48 -11.10 16.84 -10.26
CA VAL A 48 -11.02 15.88 -11.37
C VAL A 48 -12.42 15.48 -11.83
N ARG A 49 -12.61 15.31 -13.13
CA ARG A 49 -13.87 14.83 -13.70
C ARG A 49 -14.02 13.32 -13.51
N LEU A 50 -15.24 12.86 -13.26
CA LEU A 50 -15.58 11.44 -13.34
C LEU A 50 -15.28 10.92 -14.75
N GLY A 51 -14.77 9.70 -14.85
CA GLY A 51 -14.38 9.09 -16.12
C GLY A 51 -13.02 9.55 -16.66
N ALA A 52 -12.38 10.55 -16.04
CA ALA A 52 -11.05 10.96 -16.45
C ALA A 52 -10.02 9.86 -16.14
N THR A 53 -9.16 9.57 -17.12
CA THR A 53 -7.97 8.74 -16.88
C THR A 53 -6.94 9.52 -16.09
N VAL A 54 -6.32 8.88 -15.10
CA VAL A 54 -5.32 9.45 -14.19
C VAL A 54 -4.11 8.52 -14.09
N ARG A 55 -2.98 9.10 -13.70
CA ARG A 55 -1.72 8.42 -13.36
C ARG A 55 -1.55 8.41 -11.85
N VAL A 56 -1.46 7.21 -11.29
CA VAL A 56 -1.20 6.98 -9.86
C VAL A 56 0.25 6.52 -9.72
N PRO A 57 1.09 7.17 -8.90
CA PRO A 57 2.45 6.70 -8.66
C PRO A 57 2.47 5.26 -8.14
N ALA A 58 3.23 4.39 -8.79
CA ALA A 58 3.45 3.04 -8.32
C ALA A 58 4.48 3.06 -7.16
N PRO A 59 4.28 2.28 -6.08
CA PRO A 59 5.28 2.19 -5.02
C PRO A 59 6.61 1.67 -5.57
N ASP A 60 7.72 2.33 -5.21
CA ASP A 60 9.05 1.96 -5.72
C ASP A 60 9.43 0.51 -5.33
N VAL A 61 8.92 0.01 -4.19
CA VAL A 61 9.15 -1.37 -3.72
C VAL A 61 8.55 -2.43 -4.64
N ASP A 62 7.49 -2.09 -5.38
CA ASP A 62 6.79 -3.02 -6.28
C ASP A 62 7.23 -2.85 -7.75
N ARG A 63 8.05 -1.83 -8.04
CA ARG A 63 8.46 -1.44 -9.39
C ARG A 63 9.83 -2.03 -9.76
N GLY A 64 9.88 -2.78 -10.85
CA GLY A 64 11.14 -3.16 -11.52
C GLY A 64 11.79 -1.98 -12.23
N GLN A 65 13.08 -2.10 -12.57
CA GLN A 65 13.83 -0.99 -13.20
C GLN A 65 13.23 -0.52 -14.54
N VAL A 66 12.61 -1.44 -15.27
CA VAL A 66 12.02 -1.19 -16.60
C VAL A 66 10.53 -0.87 -16.52
N ASP A 67 9.92 -0.99 -15.33
CA ASP A 67 8.48 -0.79 -15.17
C ASP A 67 8.10 0.69 -15.17
N ALA A 68 6.87 0.96 -15.63
CA ALA A 68 6.32 2.30 -15.61
C ALA A 68 6.25 2.86 -14.18
N ARG A 69 6.59 4.14 -14.02
CA ARG A 69 6.53 4.81 -12.71
C ARG A 69 5.11 5.01 -12.19
N ASN A 70 4.12 4.97 -13.07
CA ASN A 70 2.74 5.26 -12.75
C ASN A 70 1.82 4.17 -13.30
N LEU A 71 0.80 3.85 -12.52
CA LEU A 71 -0.34 3.04 -12.92
C LEU A 71 -1.37 3.91 -13.61
N LEU A 72 -1.98 3.39 -14.67
CA LEU A 72 -3.14 4.01 -15.29
C LEU A 72 -4.41 3.57 -14.57
N ALA A 73 -5.24 4.55 -14.21
CA ALA A 73 -6.52 4.35 -13.57
C ALA A 73 -7.57 5.33 -14.12
N VAL A 74 -8.84 5.11 -13.83
CA VAL A 74 -9.97 6.00 -14.15
C VAL A 74 -10.67 6.41 -12.86
N VAL A 75 -11.12 7.66 -12.79
CA VAL A 75 -11.92 8.15 -11.66
C VAL A 75 -13.34 7.58 -11.77
N MET A 76 -13.72 6.72 -10.83
CA MET A 76 -15.05 6.08 -10.83
C MET A 76 -16.07 6.89 -10.03
N SER A 77 -15.69 7.34 -8.84
CA SER A 77 -16.56 8.14 -7.98
C SER A 77 -15.76 9.02 -7.04
N VAL A 78 -16.43 10.02 -6.48
CA VAL A 78 -15.89 10.89 -5.42
C VAL A 78 -16.80 10.73 -4.20
N THR A 79 -16.19 10.44 -3.05
CA THR A 79 -16.89 10.30 -1.77
C THR A 79 -17.34 11.67 -1.25
N GLU A 80 -18.27 11.71 -0.29
CA GLU A 80 -18.73 12.94 0.38
C GLU A 80 -17.57 13.74 0.98
N ASN A 81 -16.54 13.03 1.45
CA ASN A 81 -15.33 13.61 2.01
C ASN A 81 -14.34 14.08 0.94
N GLY A 82 -14.66 14.02 -0.36
CA GLY A 82 -13.81 14.50 -1.46
C GLY A 82 -12.67 13.55 -1.86
N PHE A 83 -12.64 12.32 -1.35
CA PHE A 83 -11.68 11.31 -1.81
C PHE A 83 -12.22 10.57 -3.04
N CYS A 84 -11.35 10.28 -3.99
CA CYS A 84 -11.66 9.62 -5.25
C CYS A 84 -11.46 8.11 -5.15
N ARG A 85 -12.44 7.35 -5.66
CA ARG A 85 -12.32 5.92 -5.93
C ARG A 85 -11.81 5.72 -7.34
N LEU A 86 -10.74 4.94 -7.49
CA LEU A 86 -10.04 4.75 -8.75
C LEU A 86 -10.19 3.31 -9.24
N GLY A 87 -10.48 3.16 -10.52
CA GLY A 87 -10.60 1.88 -11.22
C GLY A 87 -9.44 1.66 -12.18
N THR A 88 -9.03 0.43 -12.40
CA THR A 88 -8.04 0.05 -13.42
C THR A 88 -8.59 -1.08 -14.26
N ALA A 89 -7.94 -1.40 -15.39
CA ALA A 89 -8.34 -2.53 -16.23
C ALA A 89 -8.37 -3.89 -15.48
N GLN A 90 -7.71 -3.99 -14.32
CA GLN A 90 -7.67 -5.21 -13.50
C GLN A 90 -8.71 -5.23 -12.38
N GLY A 91 -9.36 -4.10 -12.10
CA GLY A 91 -10.29 -3.96 -10.98
C GLY A 91 -10.20 -2.61 -10.28
N VAL A 92 -11.01 -2.45 -9.24
CA VAL A 92 -11.15 -1.24 -8.44
C VAL A 92 -10.07 -1.21 -7.35
N LEU A 93 -9.33 -0.11 -7.23
CA LEU A 93 -8.31 0.02 -6.18
C LEU A 93 -9.00 0.05 -4.81
N ASN A 94 -8.48 -0.75 -3.87
CA ASN A 94 -9.03 -0.90 -2.53
C ASN A 94 -8.83 0.32 -1.60
N GLN A 95 -8.00 1.28 -2.00
CA GLN A 95 -7.77 2.51 -1.24
C GLN A 95 -8.38 3.73 -1.94
N LEU A 96 -8.77 4.71 -1.13
CA LEU A 96 -9.27 6.00 -1.60
C LEU A 96 -8.10 6.98 -1.79
N TYR A 97 -8.24 7.88 -2.75
CA TYR A 97 -7.19 8.82 -3.13
C TYR A 97 -7.61 10.27 -2.90
N ALA A 98 -6.76 11.04 -2.25
CA ALA A 98 -6.86 12.50 -2.29
C ALA A 98 -6.46 13.00 -3.68
N ARG A 99 -6.86 14.23 -4.03
CA ARG A 99 -6.58 14.79 -5.35
C ARG A 99 -5.07 14.89 -5.66
N SER A 100 -4.24 15.16 -4.66
CA SER A 100 -2.77 15.17 -4.78
C SER A 100 -2.14 13.80 -5.05
N GLY A 101 -2.88 12.70 -4.83
CA GLY A 101 -2.37 11.34 -4.98
C GLY A 101 -2.25 10.85 -6.42
N PHE A 102 -2.70 11.64 -7.41
CA PHE A 102 -2.67 11.26 -8.81
C PHE A 102 -2.64 12.49 -9.73
N THR A 103 -2.28 12.26 -11.00
CA THR A 103 -2.24 13.30 -12.04
C THR A 103 -3.18 12.94 -13.19
N PRO A 104 -4.11 13.82 -13.60
CA PRO A 104 -4.98 13.56 -14.75
C PRO A 104 -4.17 13.42 -16.05
N CYS A 105 -4.62 12.50 -16.90
CA CYS A 105 -4.13 12.34 -18.25
C CYS A 105 -4.84 13.31 -19.20
N ARG A 106 -4.17 13.67 -20.30
CA ARG A 106 -4.78 14.47 -21.37
C ARG A 106 -5.73 13.65 -22.25
N LYS A 107 -5.56 12.33 -22.27
CA LYS A 107 -6.36 11.38 -23.04
C LYS A 107 -7.10 10.44 -22.10
N GLU A 108 -8.32 10.07 -22.50
CA GLU A 108 -9.12 9.04 -21.84
C GLU A 108 -8.73 7.69 -22.43
N LEU A 109 -7.99 6.89 -21.65
CA LEU A 109 -7.45 5.60 -22.08
C LEU A 109 -8.22 4.42 -21.48
N ILE A 110 -8.91 4.65 -20.36
CA ILE A 110 -9.68 3.64 -19.63
C ILE A 110 -11.08 4.22 -19.42
N ARG A 111 -12.11 3.45 -19.80
CA ARG A 111 -13.50 3.79 -19.53
C ARG A 111 -13.95 3.14 -18.23
N ILE A 112 -14.94 3.74 -17.57
CA ILE A 112 -15.48 3.21 -16.31
C ILE A 112 -16.15 1.84 -16.53
N GLU A 113 -16.82 1.66 -17.67
CA GLU A 113 -17.51 0.42 -18.05
C GLU A 113 -16.57 -0.79 -18.19
N ASP A 114 -15.31 -0.55 -18.54
CA ASP A 114 -14.30 -1.60 -18.75
C ASP A 114 -13.63 -2.05 -17.44
N VAL A 115 -13.97 -1.43 -16.30
CA VAL A 115 -13.35 -1.74 -15.00
C VAL A 115 -14.09 -2.91 -14.33
N PRO A 116 -13.42 -4.05 -14.07
CA PRO A 116 -14.01 -5.15 -13.31
C PRO A 116 -14.42 -4.70 -11.90
N ASN A 117 -15.59 -5.13 -11.43
CA ASN A 117 -16.08 -4.80 -10.08
C ASN A 117 -15.46 -5.70 -8.99
N GLN A 118 -14.13 -5.84 -9.01
CA GLN A 118 -13.36 -6.56 -8.00
C GLN A 118 -12.38 -5.61 -7.33
N GLU A 119 -12.32 -5.62 -6.00
CA GLU A 119 -11.32 -4.85 -5.29
C GLU A 119 -9.93 -5.48 -5.41
N ILE A 120 -8.95 -4.68 -5.79
CA ILE A 120 -7.56 -5.09 -5.95
C ILE A 120 -6.62 -4.17 -5.17
N PRO A 121 -5.59 -4.73 -4.50
CA PRO A 121 -4.52 -3.94 -3.91
C PRO A 121 -3.66 -3.28 -4.99
N VAL A 122 -3.20 -2.05 -4.73
CA VAL A 122 -2.30 -1.30 -5.65
C VAL A 122 -1.08 -2.09 -6.07
N ARG A 123 -0.50 -2.85 -5.14
CA ARG A 123 0.70 -3.67 -5.41
C ARG A 123 0.42 -4.77 -6.43
N SER A 124 -0.75 -5.41 -6.33
CA SER A 124 -1.18 -6.40 -7.31
C SER A 124 -1.38 -5.77 -8.68
N THR A 125 -1.94 -4.57 -8.74
CA THR A 125 -2.10 -3.81 -9.98
C THR A 125 -0.75 -3.40 -10.58
N ALA A 126 0.21 -2.97 -9.75
CA ALA A 126 1.55 -2.62 -10.19
C ALA A 126 2.29 -3.81 -10.79
N ILE A 127 2.16 -4.98 -10.18
CA ILE A 127 2.70 -6.23 -10.72
C ILE A 127 1.98 -6.62 -12.03
N ALA A 128 0.68 -6.40 -12.15
CA ALA A 128 -0.08 -6.71 -13.36
C ALA A 128 0.21 -5.76 -14.54
N GLN A 129 0.53 -4.49 -14.26
CA GLN A 129 0.91 -3.49 -15.27
C GLN A 129 2.43 -3.44 -15.53
N SER A 130 3.21 -4.25 -14.82
CA SER A 130 4.66 -4.39 -15.04
C SER A 130 4.93 -4.94 -16.44
N THR A 131 5.85 -4.32 -17.16
CA THR A 131 6.29 -4.81 -18.48
C THR A 131 7.29 -5.95 -18.35
N GLY A 132 8.01 -6.00 -17.22
CA GLY A 132 8.89 -7.12 -16.85
C GLY A 132 8.23 -8.13 -15.91
N SER A 133 9.06 -8.89 -15.19
CA SER A 133 8.64 -9.77 -14.08
C SER A 133 8.45 -9.02 -12.75
N GLY A 134 8.21 -7.71 -12.80
CA GLY A 134 8.29 -6.77 -11.67
C GLY A 134 9.74 -6.51 -11.24
N GLN A 135 9.95 -6.19 -9.95
CA GLN A 135 11.29 -6.18 -9.35
C GLN A 135 12.02 -7.54 -9.45
N GLY A 136 11.31 -8.61 -9.85
CA GLY A 136 11.87 -9.95 -10.03
C GLY A 136 12.32 -10.60 -8.71
N PHE A 137 11.99 -10.02 -7.55
CA PHE A 137 12.44 -10.50 -6.26
C PHE A 137 11.53 -11.61 -5.73
N VAL A 138 11.83 -12.84 -6.10
CA VAL A 138 11.27 -14.02 -5.45
C VAL A 138 12.30 -14.57 -4.48
N ARG A 139 12.05 -14.37 -3.18
CA ARG A 139 12.82 -14.98 -2.09
C ARG A 139 11.95 -15.97 -1.34
N CYS A 140 12.43 -17.19 -1.17
CA CYS A 140 11.82 -18.13 -0.22
C CYS A 140 12.38 -17.92 1.20
N THR A 141 11.57 -18.23 2.19
CA THR A 141 11.95 -18.25 3.62
C THR A 141 12.27 -19.67 4.10
N CYS A 142 12.51 -20.60 3.17
CA CYS A 142 12.77 -22.00 3.49
C CYS A 142 14.07 -22.14 4.30
N LYS A 143 14.02 -22.98 5.34
CA LYS A 143 15.20 -23.36 6.14
C LYS A 143 15.85 -24.67 5.64
N ASN A 144 15.12 -25.44 4.84
CA ASN A 144 15.51 -26.76 4.33
C ASN A 144 15.66 -26.77 2.80
N LYS A 145 16.06 -27.92 2.24
CA LYS A 145 16.17 -28.14 0.79
C LYS A 145 14.84 -27.83 0.10
N CYS A 146 14.79 -26.80 -0.74
CA CYS A 146 13.60 -26.31 -1.44
C CYS A 146 13.07 -27.32 -2.49
N GLN A 147 12.46 -28.42 -2.06
CA GLN A 147 12.02 -29.51 -2.96
C GLN A 147 10.50 -29.59 -3.11
N THR A 148 9.75 -28.93 -2.24
CA THR A 148 8.29 -29.00 -2.21
C THR A 148 7.68 -27.65 -2.58
N MET A 149 6.39 -27.67 -2.93
CA MET A 149 5.59 -26.47 -3.22
C MET A 149 5.41 -25.53 -2.01
N ARG A 150 5.90 -25.91 -0.82
CA ARG A 150 6.05 -24.99 0.33
C ARG A 150 7.10 -23.91 0.05
N CYS A 151 8.05 -24.16 -0.84
CA CYS A 151 8.98 -23.14 -1.29
C CYS A 151 8.31 -22.23 -2.31
N SER A 152 8.31 -20.91 -2.04
CA SER A 152 7.79 -19.89 -2.95
C SER A 152 8.47 -19.91 -4.32
N CYS A 153 9.76 -20.24 -4.37
CA CYS A 153 10.53 -20.33 -5.62
C CYS A 153 10.07 -21.54 -6.45
N VAL A 154 10.00 -22.74 -5.84
CA VAL A 154 9.50 -23.95 -6.50
C VAL A 154 8.07 -23.76 -6.99
N LYS A 155 7.19 -23.19 -6.16
CA LYS A 155 5.80 -22.91 -6.50
C LYS A 155 5.66 -21.99 -7.72
N LYS A 156 6.56 -21.01 -7.84
CA LYS A 156 6.62 -20.08 -8.99
C LYS A 156 7.47 -20.62 -10.14
N LYS A 157 7.96 -21.87 -10.07
CA LYS A 157 8.85 -22.50 -11.06
C LYS A 157 10.14 -21.71 -11.31
N ILE A 158 10.68 -21.08 -10.26
CA ILE A 158 11.93 -20.29 -10.29
C ILE A 158 12.98 -20.96 -9.40
N LYS A 159 14.24 -20.92 -9.83
CA LYS A 159 15.39 -21.40 -9.05
C LYS A 159 15.76 -20.42 -7.92
N CYS A 160 16.04 -20.95 -6.74
CA CYS A 160 16.53 -20.18 -5.60
C CYS A 160 17.95 -19.66 -5.89
N ASN A 161 18.18 -18.37 -5.63
CA ASN A 161 19.51 -17.75 -5.74
C ASN A 161 20.15 -17.54 -4.36
N SER A 162 21.35 -16.93 -4.34
CA SER A 162 22.10 -16.63 -3.11
C SER A 162 21.36 -15.71 -2.12
N LYS A 163 20.35 -14.94 -2.58
CA LYS A 163 19.50 -14.12 -1.69
C LYS A 163 18.45 -14.94 -0.93
N CYS A 164 18.15 -16.16 -1.38
CA CYS A 164 17.29 -17.12 -0.66
C CYS A 164 18.09 -17.86 0.41
N HIS A 165 19.27 -18.35 0.02
CA HIS A 165 20.16 -19.11 0.89
C HIS A 165 21.59 -18.64 0.64
N SER A 166 22.21 -18.07 1.66
CA SER A 166 23.62 -17.67 1.62
C SER A 166 24.57 -18.86 1.78
N SER A 167 24.22 -19.82 2.64
CA SER A 167 25.13 -20.92 3.04
C SER A 167 24.44 -22.28 3.23
N ILE A 168 23.12 -22.37 3.10
CA ILE A 168 22.36 -23.61 3.26
C ILE A 168 22.27 -24.35 1.92
N PRO A 169 22.52 -25.68 1.87
CA PRO A 169 22.38 -26.46 0.65
C PRO A 169 20.92 -26.44 0.17
N CYS A 170 20.71 -25.94 -1.04
CA CYS A 170 19.41 -25.87 -1.68
C CYS A 170 19.38 -26.75 -2.92
N SER A 171 18.37 -27.62 -3.03
CA SER A 171 18.17 -28.51 -4.19
C SER A 171 17.50 -27.85 -5.38
N ASN A 172 16.92 -26.66 -5.21
CA ASN A 172 16.28 -25.88 -6.28
C ASN A 172 17.14 -24.66 -6.59
N LYS A 173 18.37 -24.87 -7.04
CA LYS A 173 19.32 -23.81 -7.40
C LYS A 173 19.48 -23.71 -8.91
#